data_AF-A0A840SF91-F1
#
_entry.id   AF-A0A840SF91-F1
#
_cell.length_a   1.000
_cell.length_b   1.000
_cell.length_c   1.000
_cell.angle_alpha   90.00
_cell.angle_beta   90.00
_cell.angle_gamma   90.00
#
_symmetry.space_group_name_H-M   'P 1'
#
loop_
_entity.id
_entity.type
_entity.pdbx_description
1 polymer ?
#
loop_
_entity_poly.entity_id
_entity_poly.type
_entity_poly.pdbx_seq_one_letter_code
_entity_poly.pdbx_strand_id
1 'polypeptide(L)'
;MTYDIIFLLVVFFCMMMGLIKGFINSVFGMGAPVAAIWVSVFFYKKLAVYLAEFIKSDAAVLILAFLIIFILVFLMLKVFQQLVNKVFGGEIFRSLDRILGVLFGFAEGIALVIMIIFVISIIPEQKFNEGVKESHSYHMVGKFVSFPKVHIPKVTK
;
A
#
# COMPACT_ATOMS: atom_id res chain seq x y z
N MET A 1 -12.92 15.35 -17.19
CA MET A 1 -14.02 14.37 -17.34
C MET A 1 -13.56 12.96 -17.66
N THR A 2 -12.67 12.72 -18.63
CA THR A 2 -12.23 11.33 -18.97
C THR A 2 -11.46 10.63 -17.84
N TYR A 3 -10.60 11.36 -17.11
CA TYR A 3 -9.80 10.79 -16.02
C TYR A 3 -10.64 10.38 -14.79
N ASP A 4 -11.72 11.11 -14.51
CA ASP A 4 -12.65 10.77 -13.42
C ASP A 4 -13.31 9.40 -13.66
N ILE A 5 -13.63 9.08 -14.92
CA ILE A 5 -14.22 7.79 -15.30
C ILE A 5 -13.21 6.65 -15.09
N ILE A 6 -11.93 6.88 -15.38
CA ILE A 6 -10.86 5.89 -15.15
C ILE A 6 -10.71 5.61 -13.66
N PHE A 7 -10.65 6.66 -12.82
CA PHE A 7 -10.57 6.47 -11.37
C PHE A 7 -11.81 5.80 -10.78
N LEU A 8 -13.00 6.16 -11.26
CA LEU A 8 -14.24 5.51 -10.86
C LEU A 8 -14.25 4.03 -11.22
N LEU A 9 -13.77 3.66 -12.41
CA LEU A 9 -13.62 2.25 -12.82
C LEU A 9 -12.64 1.49 -11.93
N VAL A 10 -11.51 2.11 -11.55
CA VAL A 10 -10.54 1.49 -10.65
C VAL A 10 -11.15 1.24 -9.28
N VAL A 11 -11.83 2.23 -8.70
CA VAL A 11 -12.49 2.09 -7.40
C VAL A 11 -13.59 1.03 -7.48
N PHE A 12 -14.40 1.03 -8.54
CA PHE A 12 -15.44 0.03 -8.77
C PHE A 12 -14.85 -1.39 -8.87
N PHE A 13 -13.74 -1.55 -9.60
CA PHE A 13 -13.04 -2.83 -9.70
C PHE A 13 -12.47 -3.29 -8.36
N CYS A 14 -11.89 -2.38 -7.58
CA CYS A 14 -11.44 -2.65 -6.21
C CYS A 14 -12.60 -3.05 -5.30
N MET A 15 -13.77 -2.43 -5.44
CA MET A 15 -14.98 -2.74 -4.68
C MET A 15 -15.50 -4.14 -5.03
N MET A 16 -15.52 -4.51 -6.32
CA MET A 16 -15.81 -5.89 -6.76
C MET A 16 -14.78 -6.90 -6.25
N MET A 17 -13.50 -6.57 -6.30
CA MET A 17 -12.43 -7.40 -5.73
C MET A 17 -12.61 -7.59 -4.22
N GLY A 18 -13.02 -6.56 -3.49
CA GLY A 18 -13.34 -6.61 -2.06
C GLY A 18 -14.52 -7.52 -1.74
N LEU A 19 -15.56 -7.52 -2.59
CA LEU A 19 -16.68 -8.47 -2.49
C LEU A 19 -16.21 -9.93 -2.67
N ILE A 20 -15.34 -10.18 -3.66
CA ILE A 20 -14.85 -11.53 -3.98
C ILE A 20 -13.88 -12.03 -2.90
N LYS A 21 -12.95 -11.17 -2.47
CA LYS A 21 -11.92 -11.50 -1.48
C LYS A 21 -12.49 -11.58 -0.06
N GLY A 22 -13.46 -10.74 0.30
CA GLY A 22 -13.95 -10.62 1.67
C GLY A 22 -13.13 -9.64 2.53
N PHE A 23 -13.74 -9.14 3.60
CA PHE A 23 -13.16 -8.13 4.50
C PHE A 23 -11.84 -8.57 5.11
N ILE A 24 -11.78 -9.77 5.69
CA ILE A 24 -10.56 -10.28 6.32
C ILE A 24 -9.41 -10.28 5.30
N ASN A 25 -9.65 -10.73 4.08
CA ASN A 25 -8.61 -10.78 3.06
C ASN A 25 -8.15 -9.39 2.60
N SER A 26 -9.05 -8.41 2.50
CA SER A 26 -8.68 -7.04 2.16
C SER A 26 -7.93 -6.33 3.29
N VAL A 27 -8.37 -6.47 4.55
CA VAL A 27 -7.71 -5.89 5.73
C VAL A 27 -6.30 -6.44 5.88
N PHE A 28 -6.13 -7.76 5.85
CA PHE A 28 -4.80 -8.36 5.92
C PHE A 28 -4.00 -8.16 4.62
N GLY A 29 -4.66 -7.97 3.48
CA GLY A 29 -4.04 -7.62 2.21
C GLY A 29 -3.23 -6.32 2.31
N MET A 30 -3.84 -5.28 2.89
CA MET A 30 -3.22 -3.96 3.05
C MET A 30 -2.46 -3.83 4.38
N GLY A 31 -2.97 -4.42 5.45
CA GLY A 31 -2.41 -4.33 6.80
C GLY A 31 -1.21 -5.24 7.06
N ALA A 32 -1.16 -6.46 6.52
CA ALA A 32 -0.04 -7.35 6.72
C ALA A 32 1.31 -6.81 6.21
N PRO A 33 1.41 -6.25 4.99
CA PRO A 33 2.68 -5.69 4.53
C PRO A 33 3.08 -4.46 5.36
N VAL A 34 2.14 -3.61 5.77
CA VAL A 34 2.41 -2.44 6.63
C VAL A 34 2.94 -2.88 8.00
N ALA A 35 2.28 -3.84 8.65
CA ALA A 35 2.72 -4.39 9.92
C ALA A 35 4.09 -5.10 9.82
N ALA A 36 4.32 -5.85 8.73
CA ALA A 36 5.60 -6.50 8.48
C ALA A 36 6.73 -5.48 8.27
N ILE A 37 6.50 -4.40 7.51
CA ILE A 37 7.46 -3.31 7.35
C ILE A 37 7.75 -2.68 8.71
N TRP A 38 6.71 -2.35 9.49
CA TRP A 38 6.87 -1.76 10.81
C TRP A 38 7.78 -2.61 11.69
N VAL A 39 7.45 -3.89 11.89
CA VAL A 39 8.28 -4.81 12.69
C VAL A 39 9.71 -4.90 12.14
N SER A 40 9.86 -4.97 10.82
CA SER A 40 11.19 -5.05 10.19
C SER A 40 12.04 -3.81 10.45
N VAL A 41 11.47 -2.61 10.37
CA VAL A 41 12.19 -1.35 10.71
C VAL A 41 12.63 -1.31 12.18
N PHE A 42 11.88 -1.92 13.09
CA PHE A 42 12.27 -1.96 14.50
C PHE A 42 13.34 -3.01 14.81
N PHE A 43 13.29 -4.17 14.14
CA PHE A 43 14.12 -5.33 14.50
C PHE A 43 15.31 -5.60 13.57
N TYR A 44 15.40 -4.97 12.39
CA TYR A 44 16.48 -5.24 11.42
C TYR A 44 17.88 -5.06 12.01
N LYS A 45 18.10 -4.04 12.85
CA LYS A 45 19.41 -3.80 13.48
C LYS A 45 19.85 -4.96 14.38
N LYS A 46 18.90 -5.57 15.10
CA LYS A 46 19.22 -6.69 16.00
C LYS A 46 19.63 -7.93 15.22
N LEU A 47 18.97 -8.20 14.10
CA LEU A 47 19.32 -9.32 13.22
C LEU A 47 20.61 -9.04 12.42
N ALA A 48 20.84 -7.78 12.05
CA ALA A 48 22.02 -7.35 11.31
C ALA A 48 23.35 -7.70 12.02
N VAL A 49 23.39 -7.63 13.35
CA VAL A 49 24.61 -7.99 14.12
C VAL A 49 25.03 -9.44 13.86
N TYR A 50 24.07 -10.37 13.80
CA TYR A 50 24.35 -11.78 13.51
C TYR A 50 24.75 -12.02 12.05
N LEU A 51 24.22 -11.21 11.13
CA LEU A 51 24.52 -11.33 9.70
C LEU A 51 25.86 -10.68 9.31
N ALA A 52 26.34 -9.73 10.11
CA ALA A 52 27.61 -9.04 9.88
C ALA A 52 28.82 -10.01 9.92
N GLU A 53 28.70 -11.15 10.60
CA GLU A 53 29.73 -12.18 10.63
C GLU A 53 29.89 -12.91 9.28
N PHE A 54 28.86 -12.93 8.45
CA PHE A 54 28.83 -13.69 7.18
C PHE A 54 29.01 -12.80 5.94
N ILE A 55 28.71 -11.50 6.03
CA ILE A 55 28.67 -10.59 4.87
C ILE A 55 29.53 -9.36 5.15
N LYS A 56 30.46 -9.06 4.25
CA LYS A 56 31.43 -7.96 4.41
C LYS A 56 30.88 -6.55 4.15
N SER A 57 29.72 -6.44 3.51
CA SER A 57 29.13 -5.15 3.14
C SER A 57 28.04 -4.74 4.13
N ASP A 58 28.27 -3.64 4.86
CA ASP A 58 27.34 -3.12 5.87
C ASP A 58 25.96 -2.80 5.29
N ALA A 59 25.91 -2.20 4.10
CA ALA A 59 24.65 -1.88 3.43
C ALA A 59 23.87 -3.16 3.08
N ALA A 60 24.56 -4.19 2.56
CA ALA A 60 23.93 -5.46 2.20
C ALA A 60 23.38 -6.19 3.43
N VAL A 61 24.11 -6.18 4.55
CA VAL A 61 23.68 -6.79 5.82
C VAL A 61 22.37 -6.16 6.30
N LEU A 62 22.28 -4.83 6.32
CA LEU A 62 21.07 -4.14 6.80
C LEU A 62 19.86 -4.43 5.93
N ILE A 63 20.03 -4.41 4.60
CA ILE A 63 18.96 -4.72 3.64
C ILE A 63 18.50 -6.17 3.79
N LEU A 64 19.42 -7.12 3.90
CA LEU A 64 19.08 -8.54 4.08
C LEU A 64 18.40 -8.80 5.42
N ALA A 65 18.89 -8.21 6.50
CA ALA A 65 18.27 -8.34 7.81
C ALA A 65 16.82 -7.80 7.82
N PHE A 66 16.60 -6.63 7.19
CA PHE A 66 15.26 -6.09 6.99
C PHE A 66 14.38 -7.05 6.18
N LEU A 67 14.88 -7.54 5.05
CA LEU A 67 14.13 -8.40 4.13
C LEU A 67 13.75 -9.74 4.77
N ILE A 68 14.66 -10.37 5.52
CA ILE A 68 14.41 -11.63 6.21
C ILE A 68 13.30 -11.47 7.24
N ILE A 69 13.35 -10.42 8.08
CA ILE A 69 12.30 -10.16 9.07
C ILE A 69 10.99 -9.85 8.37
N PHE A 70 11.02 -9.04 7.31
CA PHE A 70 9.83 -8.68 6.55
C PHE A 70 9.12 -9.93 6.02
N ILE A 71 9.86 -10.81 5.34
CA ILE A 71 9.31 -12.05 4.78
C ILE A 71 8.76 -12.94 5.91
N LEU A 72 9.50 -13.11 7.00
CA LEU A 72 9.09 -13.97 8.11
C LEU A 72 7.79 -13.48 8.76
N VAL A 73 7.71 -12.19 9.08
CA VAL A 73 6.53 -11.57 9.71
C VAL A 73 5.35 -11.54 8.73
N PHE A 74 5.59 -11.18 7.48
CA PHE A 74 4.56 -11.17 6.45
C PHE A 74 3.95 -12.57 6.25
N LEU A 75 4.78 -13.61 6.22
CA LEU A 75 4.32 -14.99 6.10
C LEU A 75 3.52 -15.42 7.34
N MET A 76 4.00 -15.09 8.54
CA MET A 76 3.26 -15.34 9.79
C MET A 76 1.87 -14.69 9.77
N LEU A 77 1.78 -13.43 9.34
CA LEU A 77 0.50 -12.71 9.21
C LEU A 77 -0.41 -13.34 8.15
N LYS A 78 0.14 -13.86 7.05
CA LYS A 78 -0.64 -14.58 6.02
C LYS A 78 -1.18 -15.90 6.52
N VAL A 79 -0.40 -16.66 7.28
CA VAL A 79 -0.87 -17.89 7.92
C VAL A 79 -1.96 -17.56 8.95
N PHE A 80 -1.75 -16.52 9.76
CA PHE A 80 -2.75 -16.05 10.72
C PHE A 80 -4.05 -15.61 10.03
N GLN A 81 -3.96 -14.87 8.92
CA GLN A 81 -5.11 -14.49 8.08
C GLN A 81 -5.91 -15.73 7.64
N GLN A 82 -5.25 -16.80 7.20
CA GLN A 82 -5.94 -18.04 6.79
C GLN A 82 -6.64 -18.73 7.97
N LEU A 83 -6.03 -18.70 9.16
CA LEU A 83 -6.63 -19.26 10.36
C LEU A 83 -7.89 -18.49 10.77
N VAL A 84 -7.81 -17.15 10.77
CA VAL A 84 -8.94 -16.26 11.04
C VAL A 84 -10.09 -16.56 10.05
N ASN A 85 -9.80 -16.63 8.75
CA ASN A 85 -10.80 -16.97 7.74
C ASN A 85 -11.50 -18.31 7.99
N LYS A 86 -10.79 -19.32 8.51
CA LYS A 86 -11.38 -20.62 8.84
C LYS A 86 -12.30 -20.54 10.06
N VAL A 87 -11.90 -19.79 11.09
CA VAL A 87 -12.68 -19.63 12.33
C VAL A 87 -13.98 -18.85 12.08
N PHE A 88 -13.93 -17.81 11.25
CA PHE A 88 -15.09 -16.98 10.90
C PHE A 88 -15.91 -17.52 9.70
N GLY A 89 -15.70 -18.77 9.29
CA GLY A 89 -16.28 -19.37 8.09
C GLY A 89 -17.76 -19.73 8.12
N GLY A 90 -18.51 -19.39 9.19
CA GLY A 90 -19.94 -19.67 9.28
C GLY A 90 -20.77 -18.91 8.23
N GLU A 91 -21.91 -19.47 7.80
CA GLU A 91 -22.74 -18.89 6.71
C GLU A 91 -23.17 -17.43 6.96
N ILE A 92 -23.53 -17.11 8.20
CA ILE A 92 -23.95 -15.75 8.59
C ILE A 92 -22.77 -14.78 8.54
N PHE A 93 -21.62 -15.17 9.08
CA PHE A 93 -20.41 -14.37 9.08
C PHE A 93 -19.85 -14.17 7.68
N ARG A 94 -20.02 -15.15 6.78
CA ARG A 94 -19.58 -15.07 5.39
C ARG A 94 -20.31 -13.98 4.59
N SER A 95 -21.60 -13.80 4.83
CA SER A 95 -22.36 -12.70 4.20
C SER A 95 -21.93 -11.34 4.74
N LEU A 96 -21.69 -11.23 6.05
CA LEU A 96 -21.20 -9.99 6.66
C LEU A 96 -19.77 -9.64 6.20
N ASP A 97 -18.89 -10.64 6.11
CA ASP A 97 -17.50 -10.48 5.62
C ASP A 97 -17.46 -9.96 4.18
N ARG A 98 -18.38 -10.39 3.32
CA ARG A 98 -18.50 -9.86 1.94
C ARG A 98 -18.95 -8.40 1.92
N ILE A 99 -19.94 -8.02 2.73
CA ILE A 99 -20.45 -6.64 2.80
C ILE A 99 -19.38 -5.69 3.36
N LEU A 100 -18.70 -6.10 4.44
CA LEU A 100 -17.57 -5.35 4.99
C LEU A 100 -16.41 -5.30 3.99
N GLY A 101 -16.21 -6.35 3.20
CA GLY A 101 -15.21 -6.41 2.13
C GLY A 101 -15.47 -5.41 1.02
N VAL A 102 -16.74 -5.14 0.69
CA VAL A 102 -17.13 -4.06 -0.25
C VAL A 102 -16.75 -2.69 0.29
N LEU A 103 -17.07 -2.40 1.56
CA LEU A 103 -16.74 -1.12 2.19
C LEU A 103 -15.22 -0.91 2.28
N PHE A 104 -14.49 -1.97 2.65
CA PHE A 104 -13.03 -1.90 2.73
C PHE A 104 -12.39 -1.84 1.35
N GLY A 105 -12.91 -2.56 0.36
CA GLY A 105 -12.44 -2.51 -1.03
C GLY A 105 -12.67 -1.13 -1.67
N PHE A 106 -13.73 -0.42 -1.28
CA PHE A 106 -13.93 0.97 -1.66
C PHE A 106 -12.86 1.89 -1.04
N ALA A 107 -12.57 1.73 0.25
CA ALA A 107 -11.51 2.49 0.92
C ALA A 107 -10.12 2.18 0.34
N GLU A 108 -9.82 0.91 0.08
CA GLU A 108 -8.59 0.45 -0.56
C GLU A 108 -8.47 1.00 -1.99
N GLY A 109 -9.58 1.01 -2.75
CA GLY A 109 -9.63 1.61 -4.08
C GLY A 109 -9.32 3.11 -4.06
N ILE A 110 -9.89 3.87 -3.12
CA ILE A 110 -9.57 5.29 -2.93
C ILE A 110 -8.09 5.46 -2.57
N ALA A 111 -7.59 4.67 -1.62
CA ALA A 111 -6.19 4.73 -1.22
C ALA A 111 -5.24 4.44 -2.39
N LEU A 112 -5.58 3.48 -3.25
CA LEU A 112 -4.83 3.15 -4.47
C LEU A 112 -4.85 4.31 -5.46
N VAL A 113 -6.01 4.95 -5.69
CA VAL A 113 -6.12 6.15 -6.54
C VAL A 113 -5.27 7.30 -5.99
N ILE A 114 -5.30 7.55 -4.68
CA ILE A 114 -4.44 8.56 -4.04
C ILE A 114 -2.97 8.24 -4.25
N MET A 115 -2.58 6.97 -4.08
CA MET A 115 -1.21 6.51 -4.32
C MET A 115 -0.78 6.72 -5.78
N ILE A 116 -1.64 6.43 -6.76
CA ILE A 116 -1.37 6.67 -8.18
C ILE A 116 -1.16 8.17 -8.44
N ILE A 117 -2.05 9.02 -7.95
CA ILE A 117 -1.95 10.48 -8.13
C ILE A 117 -0.65 11.01 -7.48
N PHE A 118 -0.29 10.49 -6.31
CA PHE A 118 0.96 10.84 -5.63
C PHE A 118 2.18 10.43 -6.45
N VAL A 119 2.24 9.20 -6.95
CA VAL A 119 3.34 8.70 -7.80
C VAL A 119 3.45 9.52 -9.09
N ILE A 120 2.33 9.87 -9.72
CA ILE A 120 2.33 10.74 -10.91
C ILE A 120 2.86 12.14 -10.57
N SER A 121 2.53 12.67 -9.39
CA SER A 121 2.96 14.02 -8.97
C SER A 121 4.45 14.12 -8.68
N ILE A 122 5.11 13.02 -8.30
CA ILE A 122 6.56 12.98 -8.05
C ILE A 122 7.38 12.72 -9.32
N ILE A 123 6.79 12.18 -10.40
CA ILE A 123 7.49 11.90 -11.66
C ILE A 123 7.58 13.20 -12.48
N PRO A 124 8.79 13.74 -12.72
CA PRO A 124 8.96 14.97 -13.47
C PRO A 124 8.91 14.73 -14.99
N GLU A 125 7.76 14.32 -15.54
CA GLU A 125 7.52 14.35 -16.99
C GLU A 125 6.18 15.03 -17.34
N GLN A 126 6.27 16.06 -18.18
CA GLN A 126 5.32 17.17 -18.26
C GLN A 126 4.09 16.97 -19.16
N LYS A 127 3.71 15.74 -19.55
CA LYS A 127 2.50 15.53 -20.40
C LYS A 127 1.25 15.03 -19.66
N PHE A 128 1.39 14.50 -18.44
CA PHE A 128 0.27 13.94 -17.65
C PHE A 128 -0.30 14.94 -16.60
N ASN A 129 0.40 16.05 -16.37
CA ASN A 129 0.15 16.98 -15.26
C ASN A 129 -1.06 17.90 -15.49
N GLU A 130 -1.44 18.16 -16.75
CA GLU A 130 -2.52 19.10 -17.08
C GLU A 130 -3.91 18.44 -16.96
N GLY A 131 -4.08 17.22 -17.49
CA GLY A 131 -5.36 16.50 -17.44
C GLY A 131 -5.76 15.99 -16.05
N VAL A 132 -4.79 15.73 -15.17
CA VAL A 132 -5.03 15.31 -13.77
C VAL A 132 -5.43 16.50 -12.89
N LYS A 133 -4.93 17.72 -13.16
CA LYS A 133 -5.27 18.93 -12.41
C LYS A 133 -6.70 19.41 -12.62
N GLU A 134 -7.31 19.09 -13.77
CA GLU A 134 -8.71 19.43 -14.08
C GLU A 134 -9.73 18.43 -13.49
N SER A 135 -9.29 17.31 -12.93
CA SER A 135 -10.18 16.30 -12.34
C SER A 135 -10.73 16.78 -10.99
N HIS A 136 -12.04 16.63 -10.79
CA HIS A 136 -12.70 16.99 -9.52
C HIS A 136 -12.11 16.22 -8.32
N SER A 137 -11.60 15.00 -8.56
CA SER A 137 -10.89 14.19 -7.57
C SER A 137 -9.57 14.84 -7.10
N TYR A 138 -8.91 15.62 -7.97
CA TYR A 138 -7.72 16.40 -7.61
C TYR A 138 -8.05 17.55 -6.66
N HIS A 139 -9.25 18.14 -6.72
CA HIS A 139 -9.64 19.20 -5.79
C HIS A 139 -9.93 18.66 -4.36
N MET A 140 -10.39 17.40 -4.23
CA MET A 140 -10.56 16.76 -2.92
C MET A 140 -9.23 16.32 -2.29
N VAL A 141 -8.31 15.80 -3.09
CA VAL A 141 -7.01 15.26 -2.62
C VAL A 141 -5.89 16.31 -2.63
N GLY A 142 -6.02 17.37 -3.43
CA GLY A 142 -5.02 18.43 -3.61
C GLY A 142 -4.73 19.25 -2.35
N LYS A 143 -5.65 19.27 -1.38
CA LYS A 143 -5.40 19.81 -0.03
C LYS A 143 -4.35 19.02 0.77
N PHE A 144 -4.21 17.72 0.49
CA PHE A 144 -3.23 16.85 1.16
C PHE A 144 -1.96 16.64 0.32
N VAL A 145 -2.03 16.85 -1.01
CA VAL A 145 -0.92 16.65 -1.95
C VAL A 145 -0.10 17.93 -2.21
N SER A 146 -0.52 19.07 -1.65
CA SER A 146 0.31 20.29 -1.68
C SER A 146 1.40 20.22 -0.59
N PHE A 147 2.63 19.82 -1.00
CA PHE A 147 3.99 20.14 -0.50
C PHE A 147 4.95 18.92 -0.61
N PRO A 148 6.26 19.08 -0.92
CA PRO A 148 7.08 20.29 -0.90
C PRO A 148 7.53 20.76 -2.30
N LYS A 149 7.70 22.08 -2.48
CA LYS A 149 8.52 22.62 -3.56
C LYS A 149 9.97 22.18 -3.31
N VAL A 150 10.40 21.11 -3.97
CA VAL A 150 11.82 20.73 -4.02
C VAL A 150 12.58 21.90 -4.64
N HIS A 151 13.32 22.62 -3.80
CA HIS A 151 14.23 23.68 -4.22
C HIS A 151 15.35 23.01 -5.01
N ILE A 152 15.25 23.02 -6.35
CA ILE A 152 16.34 22.59 -7.21
C ILE A 152 17.39 23.70 -7.16
N PRO A 153 18.56 23.52 -6.52
CA PRO A 153 19.63 24.50 -6.64
C PRO A 153 20.00 24.60 -8.12
N LYS A 154 19.94 25.83 -8.66
CA LYS A 154 20.39 26.11 -10.01
C LYS A 154 21.86 25.71 -10.10
N VAL A 155 22.16 24.63 -10.81
CA VAL A 155 23.51 24.36 -11.27
C VAL A 155 23.80 25.39 -12.36
N THR A 156 24.48 26.46 -11.96
CA THR A 156 25.07 27.44 -12.86
C THR A 156 26.06 26.72 -13.77
N LYS A 157 25.91 26.92 -15.08
CA LYS A 157 26.86 26.48 -16.11
C LYS A 157 28.23 27.10 -15.90
#